data_AF-A0A7J9EBV4-F1
#
_entry.id   AF-A0A7J9EBV4-F1
#
_cell.length_a   1.000
_cell.length_b   1.000
_cell.length_c   1.000
_cell.angle_alpha   90.00
_cell.angle_beta   90.00
_cell.angle_gamma   90.00
#
_symmetry.space_group_name_H-M   'P 1'
#
loop_
_entity.id
_entity.type
_entity.pdbx_description
1 polymer ?
#
loop_
_entity_poly.entity_id
_entity_poly.type
_entity_poly.pdbx_seq_one_letter_code
_entity_poly.pdbx_strand_id
1 'polypeptide(L)'
;MDPQAFIRLSIGSLGLRIPGSALKSSKTGIRAFSSPCSCEIRLRGFPVQTTSIPLVSSPEATPDIHSIASSFYLEDSDVKALLTPGCFYNPHAYLEITVFTGWKGSHCGVGVKRQQIGTFKLEVGPEWGQGKPVILFNGWIGIGKNKHEGGKPGAELHLRVQLDPDPRYVFQFEDVTMLSPQIVQLRGSIKQPIFSCEFSRDRVAKVDPLGTYWTGSADSSDIETERRERKGWKVKIHDLSGSASNPGAWLIVRPDICRPESWLPWGKLEAWRERGIRDSICCRFHLLSEAQDGAEVLMSEILISAEKGGEFFIDTDRQMRQGPTPIPSPQSSGDFSALSPIAGGFVMSCRVQGEGKSSKPLVQLAMRHVTCVEDAAIFMALAAA
;
A
#
# COMPACT_ATOMS: atom_id res chain seq x y z
N MET A 1 19.33 8.99 8.54
CA MET A 1 18.89 8.49 7.22
C MET A 1 18.36 9.68 6.45
N ASP A 2 18.71 9.85 5.17
CA ASP A 2 18.23 10.97 4.35
C ASP A 2 17.10 10.51 3.41
N PRO A 3 15.90 11.10 3.48
CA PRO A 3 14.80 10.66 2.62
C PRO A 3 14.92 11.23 1.20
N GLN A 4 14.40 10.48 0.24
CA GLN A 4 14.15 10.94 -1.12
C GLN A 4 12.75 11.57 -1.22
N ALA A 5 12.61 12.55 -2.11
CA ALA A 5 11.35 13.25 -2.33
C ALA A 5 10.41 12.39 -3.19
N PHE A 6 9.21 12.16 -2.65
CA PHE A 6 8.08 11.56 -3.36
C PHE A 6 6.85 12.42 -3.08
N ILE A 7 5.86 12.32 -3.96
CA ILE A 7 4.62 13.07 -3.85
C ILE A 7 3.46 12.10 -3.94
N ARG A 8 2.51 12.25 -3.02
CA ARG A 8 1.26 11.53 -3.03
C ARG A 8 0.16 12.40 -3.61
N LEU A 9 -0.46 11.95 -4.69
CA LEU A 9 -1.69 12.52 -5.24
C LEU A 9 -2.87 11.69 -4.73
N SER A 10 -3.71 12.28 -3.89
CA SER A 10 -4.91 11.65 -3.35
C SER A 10 -6.18 12.25 -3.94
N ILE A 11 -7.10 11.36 -4.32
CA ILE A 11 -8.43 11.66 -4.80
C ILE A 11 -9.41 11.11 -3.77
N GLY A 12 -10.16 12.00 -3.13
CA GLY A 12 -11.05 11.68 -2.03
C GLY A 12 -12.41 12.34 -2.14
N SER A 13 -13.25 12.10 -1.14
CA SER A 13 -14.57 12.73 -0.99
C SER A 13 -15.45 12.60 -2.23
N LEU A 14 -15.41 11.45 -2.90
CA LEU A 14 -16.21 11.25 -4.11
C LEU A 14 -17.69 11.22 -3.78
N GLY A 15 -18.50 11.99 -4.52
CA GLY A 15 -19.96 11.97 -4.40
C GLY A 15 -20.61 12.36 -5.71
N LEU A 16 -21.71 11.71 -6.07
CA LEU A 16 -22.41 11.96 -7.33
C LEU A 16 -23.82 12.46 -7.09
N ARG A 17 -24.20 13.57 -7.72
CA ARG A 17 -25.57 14.07 -7.80
C ARG A 17 -26.07 13.93 -9.23
N ILE A 18 -27.20 13.25 -9.42
CA ILE A 18 -27.84 13.11 -10.72
C ILE A 18 -29.24 13.75 -10.64
N PRO A 19 -29.53 14.77 -11.46
CA PRO A 19 -30.86 15.38 -11.50
C PRO A 19 -31.92 14.35 -11.94
N GLY A 20 -33.06 14.33 -11.23
CA GLY A 20 -34.15 13.38 -11.47
C GLY A 20 -34.78 13.42 -12.88
N SER A 21 -34.48 14.41 -13.74
CA SER A 21 -34.95 14.44 -15.12
C SER A 21 -34.08 13.63 -16.10
N ALA A 22 -32.82 13.32 -15.76
CA ALA A 22 -31.96 12.44 -16.57
C ALA A 22 -32.38 10.96 -16.49
N LEU A 23 -33.26 10.61 -15.55
CA LEU A 23 -33.80 9.26 -15.34
C LEU A 23 -35.04 8.93 -16.21
N LYS A 24 -35.56 9.87 -17.00
CA LYS A 24 -36.87 9.70 -17.68
C LYS A 24 -36.82 9.04 -19.07
N SER A 25 -35.73 8.38 -19.47
CA SER A 25 -35.71 7.62 -20.73
C SER A 25 -36.23 6.18 -20.63
N SER A 26 -36.63 5.68 -19.45
CA SER A 26 -37.33 4.40 -19.31
C SER A 26 -38.80 4.63 -18.93
N LYS A 27 -39.69 4.52 -19.92
CA LYS A 27 -41.13 4.38 -19.69
C LYS A 27 -41.40 3.04 -19.01
N THR A 28 -41.40 3.02 -17.67
CA THR A 28 -42.20 2.13 -16.81
C THR A 28 -41.96 2.57 -15.37
N GLY A 29 -43.05 2.90 -14.66
CA GLY A 29 -42.99 3.22 -13.24
C GLY A 29 -42.53 2.02 -12.42
N ILE A 30 -41.97 2.33 -11.25
CA ILE A 30 -41.47 1.44 -10.17
C ILE A 30 -39.93 1.20 -10.23
N ARG A 31 -39.27 1.69 -9.16
CA ARG A 31 -37.83 1.66 -8.78
C ARG A 31 -36.96 2.83 -9.27
N ALA A 32 -36.68 3.75 -8.34
CA ALA A 32 -35.48 4.58 -8.36
C ALA A 32 -34.26 3.66 -8.47
N PHE A 33 -33.44 3.86 -9.50
CA PHE A 33 -32.36 2.95 -9.86
C PHE A 33 -31.27 2.90 -8.79
N SER A 34 -31.15 1.76 -8.11
CA SER A 34 -30.01 1.35 -7.27
C SER A 34 -28.83 0.84 -8.11
N SER A 35 -28.61 1.39 -9.30
CA SER A 35 -27.50 0.97 -10.15
C SER A 35 -26.22 1.56 -9.61
N PRO A 36 -25.20 0.76 -9.27
CA PRO A 36 -23.97 1.31 -8.72
C PRO A 36 -23.29 2.18 -9.77
N CYS A 37 -22.84 3.36 -9.32
CA CYS A 37 -22.02 4.24 -10.11
C CYS A 37 -20.55 3.92 -9.83
N SER A 38 -19.72 3.97 -10.87
CA SER A 38 -18.28 3.77 -10.75
C SER A 38 -17.54 4.86 -11.51
N CYS A 39 -16.33 5.18 -11.09
CA CYS A 39 -15.41 5.98 -11.90
C CYS A 39 -14.15 5.23 -12.25
N GLU A 40 -13.60 5.59 -13.41
CA GLU A 40 -12.21 5.32 -13.77
C GLU A 40 -11.39 6.59 -13.56
N ILE A 41 -10.31 6.45 -12.81
CA ILE A 41 -9.37 7.51 -12.48
C ILE A 41 -8.08 7.21 -13.23
N ARG A 42 -7.69 8.14 -14.10
CA ARG A 42 -6.59 7.97 -15.05
C ARG A 42 -5.57 9.08 -14.86
N LEU A 43 -4.30 8.69 -14.80
CA LEU A 43 -3.15 9.58 -14.83
C LEU A 43 -2.15 9.00 -15.84
N ARG A 44 -1.58 9.85 -16.70
CA ARG A 44 -0.65 9.42 -17.75
C ARG A 44 0.55 8.70 -17.12
N GLY A 45 0.89 7.51 -17.64
CA GLY A 45 2.01 6.70 -17.13
C GLY A 45 1.63 5.75 -15.97
N PHE A 46 0.41 5.84 -15.43
CA PHE A 46 -0.03 5.03 -14.30
C PHE A 46 -1.19 4.09 -14.69
N PRO A 47 -1.33 2.94 -14.00
CA PRO A 47 -2.47 2.05 -14.21
C PRO A 47 -3.79 2.74 -13.82
N VAL A 48 -4.84 2.48 -14.62
CA VAL A 48 -6.18 3.03 -14.37
C VAL A 48 -6.75 2.41 -13.10
N GLN A 49 -7.18 3.26 -12.16
CA GLN A 49 -7.85 2.83 -10.93
C GLN A 49 -9.37 2.96 -11.09
N THR A 50 -10.12 1.94 -10.65
CA THR A 50 -11.58 1.96 -10.68
C THR A 50 -12.12 1.90 -9.25
N THR A 51 -13.12 2.74 -8.94
CA THR A 51 -13.75 2.78 -7.63
C THR A 51 -15.25 3.07 -7.74
N SER A 52 -16.03 2.65 -6.75
CA SER A 52 -17.45 2.99 -6.67
C SER A 52 -17.63 4.44 -6.22
N ILE A 53 -18.74 5.06 -6.64
CA ILE A 53 -19.09 6.42 -6.23
C ILE A 53 -20.44 6.40 -5.53
N PRO A 54 -20.54 6.94 -4.30
CA PRO A 54 -21.82 7.05 -3.62
C PRO A 54 -22.71 8.10 -4.28
N LEU A 55 -23.99 7.78 -4.44
CA LEU A 55 -25.01 8.71 -4.90
C LEU A 55 -25.46 9.57 -3.71
N VAL A 56 -25.39 10.89 -3.85
CA VAL A 56 -25.75 11.86 -2.82
C VAL A 56 -27.13 12.42 -3.15
N SER A 57 -28.14 12.00 -2.38
CA SER A 57 -29.54 12.32 -2.63
C SER A 57 -30.01 13.65 -2.03
N SER A 58 -29.31 14.17 -1.00
CA SER A 58 -29.63 15.45 -0.34
C SER A 58 -28.62 16.54 -0.69
N PRO A 59 -29.06 17.79 -0.96
CA PRO A 59 -28.18 18.93 -1.16
C PRO A 59 -27.34 19.29 0.07
N GLU A 60 -27.78 18.92 1.28
CA GLU A 60 -27.09 19.17 2.56
C GLU A 60 -26.08 18.07 2.92
N ALA A 61 -26.16 16.91 2.28
CA ALA A 61 -25.24 15.81 2.53
C ALA A 61 -23.86 16.14 1.91
N THR A 62 -22.87 16.30 2.77
CA THR A 62 -21.46 16.45 2.39
C THR A 62 -20.77 15.09 2.37
N PRO A 63 -20.07 14.72 1.28
CA PRO A 63 -19.24 13.53 1.26
C PRO A 63 -18.18 13.58 2.37
N ASP A 64 -17.79 12.40 2.86
CA ASP A 64 -16.75 12.29 3.89
C ASP A 64 -15.43 12.91 3.41
N ILE A 65 -14.96 13.92 4.15
CA ILE A 65 -13.77 14.73 3.87
C ILE A 65 -12.48 13.90 4.04
N HIS A 66 -12.53 12.85 4.86
CA HIS A 66 -11.39 11.99 5.14
C HIS A 66 -11.36 10.73 4.26
N SER A 67 -12.41 10.46 3.48
CA SER A 67 -12.45 9.32 2.57
C SER A 67 -11.48 9.50 1.40
N ILE A 68 -10.62 8.49 1.18
CA ILE A 68 -9.67 8.46 0.06
C ILE A 68 -10.06 7.35 -0.91
N ALA A 69 -10.50 7.74 -2.09
CA ALA A 69 -11.00 6.83 -3.11
C ALA A 69 -9.91 6.30 -4.03
N SER A 70 -8.81 7.05 -4.22
CA SER A 70 -7.65 6.66 -5.03
C SER A 70 -6.41 7.44 -4.61
N SER A 71 -5.24 6.82 -4.73
CA SER A 71 -3.94 7.46 -4.47
C SER A 71 -2.95 7.06 -5.56
N PHE A 72 -2.15 8.01 -6.04
CA PHE A 72 -0.98 7.80 -6.88
C PHE A 72 0.26 8.28 -6.14
N TYR A 73 1.37 7.58 -6.30
CA TYR A 73 2.65 7.94 -5.72
C TYR A 73 3.61 8.26 -6.86
N LEU A 74 4.16 9.46 -6.84
CA LEU A 74 4.94 10.04 -7.93
C LEU A 74 6.38 10.24 -7.45
N GLU A 75 7.32 9.72 -8.23
CA GLU A 75 8.74 10.09 -8.14
C GLU A 75 8.98 11.43 -8.86
N ASP A 76 10.13 12.06 -8.59
CA ASP A 76 10.54 13.29 -9.29
C ASP A 76 10.60 13.10 -10.82
N SER A 77 11.01 11.92 -11.28
CA SER A 77 11.00 11.50 -12.69
C SER A 77 9.58 11.47 -13.27
N ASP A 78 8.61 10.97 -12.52
CA ASP A 78 7.21 10.90 -12.94
C ASP A 78 6.61 12.30 -13.07
N VAL A 79 6.86 13.18 -12.11
CA VAL A 79 6.38 14.57 -12.15
C VAL A 79 6.97 15.30 -13.35
N LYS A 80 8.28 15.16 -13.58
CA LYS A 80 8.94 15.71 -14.78
C LYS A 80 8.34 15.15 -16.06
N ALA A 81 8.07 13.84 -16.11
CA ALA A 81 7.45 13.20 -17.25
C ALA A 81 6.02 13.71 -17.48
N LEU A 82 5.24 14.01 -16.43
CA LEU A 82 3.89 14.59 -16.54
C LEU A 82 3.90 16.05 -17.00
N LEU A 83 4.87 16.85 -16.54
CA LEU A 83 5.04 18.25 -16.93
C LEU A 83 5.63 18.41 -18.33
N THR A 84 6.35 17.40 -18.83
CA THR A 84 6.92 17.43 -20.18
C THR A 84 5.79 17.44 -21.21
N PRO A 85 5.76 18.43 -22.13
CA PRO A 85 4.75 18.50 -23.15
C PRO A 85 4.77 17.25 -24.04
N GLY A 86 3.59 16.67 -24.29
CA GLY A 86 3.48 15.56 -25.22
C GLY A 86 3.75 15.99 -26.66
N CYS A 87 4.31 15.10 -27.48
CA CYS A 87 4.21 15.24 -28.93
C CYS A 87 2.78 14.85 -29.37
N PHE A 88 2.15 15.68 -30.20
CA PHE A 88 0.78 15.60 -30.75
C PHE A 88 -0.37 16.09 -29.84
N TYR A 89 -1.44 16.58 -30.51
CA TYR A 89 -2.79 17.08 -30.14
C TYR A 89 -3.16 17.55 -28.71
N ASN A 90 -2.51 17.09 -27.64
CA ASN A 90 -2.72 17.60 -26.29
C ASN A 90 -1.37 17.80 -25.58
N PRO A 91 -0.89 19.06 -25.46
CA PRO A 91 0.42 19.33 -24.89
C PRO A 91 0.52 18.94 -23.42
N HIS A 92 -0.55 19.03 -22.64
CA HIS A 92 -0.49 18.84 -21.17
C HIS A 92 -1.03 17.48 -20.72
N ALA A 93 -0.48 16.96 -19.62
CA ALA A 93 -1.03 15.81 -18.92
C ALA A 93 -2.26 16.22 -18.09
N TYR A 94 -3.20 15.30 -17.90
CA TYR A 94 -4.40 15.52 -17.09
C TYR A 94 -4.62 14.36 -16.13
N LEU A 95 -5.09 14.67 -14.93
CA LEU A 95 -5.87 13.75 -14.12
C LEU A 95 -7.29 13.71 -14.67
N GLU A 96 -7.71 12.55 -15.18
CA GLU A 96 -9.03 12.36 -15.78
C GLU A 96 -9.86 11.40 -14.91
N ILE A 97 -11.05 11.83 -14.52
CA ILE A 97 -12.00 11.03 -13.74
C ILE A 97 -13.27 10.91 -14.55
N THR A 98 -13.54 9.71 -15.09
CA THR A 98 -14.73 9.43 -15.90
C THR A 98 -15.73 8.62 -15.09
N VAL A 99 -16.96 9.12 -14.99
CA VAL A 99 -18.04 8.52 -14.21
C VAL A 99 -18.98 7.74 -15.13
N PHE A 100 -19.37 6.55 -14.68
CA PHE A 100 -20.24 5.64 -15.41
C PHE A 100 -21.39 5.13 -14.54
N THR A 101 -22.55 4.91 -15.16
CA THR A 101 -23.64 4.10 -14.61
C THR A 101 -23.63 2.69 -15.19
N GLY A 102 -24.19 1.74 -14.43
CA GLY A 102 -24.39 0.36 -14.87
C GLY A 102 -23.19 -0.55 -14.58
N TRP A 103 -23.38 -1.85 -14.84
CA TRP A 103 -22.35 -2.86 -14.59
C TRP A 103 -21.45 -3.06 -15.82
N LYS A 104 -20.18 -3.36 -15.57
CA LYS A 104 -19.28 -3.90 -16.60
C LYS A 104 -19.64 -5.37 -16.79
N GLY A 105 -20.23 -5.72 -17.93
CA GLY A 105 -20.67 -7.08 -18.21
C GLY A 105 -19.52 -8.09 -18.08
N SER A 106 -19.77 -9.17 -17.34
CA SER A 106 -18.95 -10.40 -17.36
C SER A 106 -19.16 -11.12 -18.69
N HIS A 107 -18.16 -11.85 -19.16
CA HIS A 107 -18.11 -12.54 -20.45
C HIS A 107 -19.27 -13.53 -20.67
N CYS A 108 -20.43 -13.07 -21.15
CA CYS A 108 -21.46 -13.87 -21.84
C CYS A 108 -22.61 -12.97 -22.36
N GLY A 109 -22.49 -12.53 -23.62
CA GLY A 109 -23.62 -12.31 -24.54
C GLY A 109 -24.62 -11.16 -24.34
N VAL A 110 -25.02 -10.78 -23.13
CA VAL A 110 -26.07 -9.75 -22.92
C VAL A 110 -25.78 -8.91 -21.67
N GLY A 111 -24.78 -8.03 -21.74
CA GLY A 111 -24.47 -7.09 -20.67
C GLY A 111 -25.21 -5.76 -20.81
N VAL A 112 -25.79 -5.25 -19.71
CA VAL A 112 -26.25 -3.85 -19.62
C VAL A 112 -25.08 -2.94 -20.00
N LYS A 113 -25.23 -2.16 -21.07
CA LYS A 113 -24.15 -1.30 -21.59
C LYS A 113 -23.80 -0.24 -20.54
N ARG A 114 -22.58 -0.31 -20.00
CA ARG A 114 -22.01 0.74 -19.15
C ARG A 114 -22.11 2.08 -19.87
N GLN A 115 -22.77 3.07 -19.26
CA GLN A 115 -23.02 4.37 -19.86
C GLN A 115 -22.20 5.44 -19.14
N GLN A 116 -21.46 6.25 -19.91
CA GLN A 116 -20.71 7.38 -19.35
C GLN A 116 -21.66 8.53 -19.02
N ILE A 117 -21.57 9.04 -17.78
CA ILE A 117 -22.30 10.22 -17.31
C ILE A 117 -21.56 11.49 -17.72
N GLY A 118 -20.25 11.52 -17.44
CA GLY A 118 -19.42 12.69 -17.63
C GLY A 118 -17.98 12.45 -17.22
N THR A 119 -17.15 13.46 -17.47
CA THR A 119 -15.71 13.41 -17.20
C THR A 119 -15.28 14.70 -16.55
N PHE A 120 -14.52 14.58 -15.45
CA PHE A 120 -13.74 15.64 -14.85
C PHE A 120 -12.30 15.56 -15.36
N LYS A 121 -11.69 16.72 -15.66
CA LYS A 121 -10.28 16.84 -16.05
C LYS A 121 -9.62 17.94 -15.24
N LEU A 122 -8.47 17.62 -14.69
CA LEU A 122 -7.60 18.56 -13.99
C LEU A 122 -6.22 18.54 -14.66
N GLU A 123 -5.77 19.70 -15.12
CA GLU A 123 -4.47 19.84 -15.77
C GLU A 123 -3.33 19.64 -14.77
N VAL A 124 -2.25 18.98 -15.20
CA VAL A 124 -1.04 18.86 -14.40
C VAL A 124 -0.22 20.14 -14.55
N GLY A 125 -0.16 20.94 -13.50
CA GLY A 125 0.59 22.19 -13.46
C GLY A 125 1.90 22.09 -12.65
N PRO A 126 2.73 23.15 -12.70
CA PRO A 126 4.03 23.18 -12.02
C PRO A 126 3.93 23.03 -10.50
N GLU A 127 2.77 23.30 -9.91
CA GLU A 127 2.50 23.08 -8.49
C GLU A 127 2.73 21.62 -8.05
N TRP A 128 2.64 20.67 -8.97
CA TRP A 128 2.90 19.25 -8.71
C TRP A 128 4.36 18.96 -8.36
N GLY A 129 5.30 19.82 -8.74
CA GLY A 129 6.73 19.68 -8.43
C GLY A 129 7.22 20.47 -7.23
N GLN A 130 6.34 21.22 -6.55
CA GLN A 130 6.77 22.16 -5.49
C GLN A 130 7.13 21.48 -4.16
N GLY A 131 6.75 20.21 -3.97
CA GLY A 131 7.04 19.47 -2.73
C GLY A 131 6.34 20.04 -1.48
N LYS A 132 5.20 20.73 -1.66
CA LYS A 132 4.38 21.29 -0.58
C LYS A 132 2.97 20.69 -0.63
N PRO A 133 2.27 20.59 0.50
CA PRO A 133 0.85 20.22 0.50
C PRO A 133 0.03 21.24 -0.29
N VAL A 134 -0.76 20.79 -1.26
CA VAL A 134 -1.61 21.64 -2.11
C VAL A 134 -2.94 20.95 -2.39
N ILE A 135 -4.05 21.64 -2.17
CA ILE A 135 -5.38 21.21 -2.64
C ILE A 135 -5.58 21.78 -4.03
N LEU A 136 -5.58 20.91 -5.05
CA LEU A 136 -5.76 21.31 -6.44
C LEU A 136 -7.22 21.56 -6.78
N PHE A 137 -8.12 20.81 -6.14
CA PHE A 137 -9.56 20.96 -6.32
C PHE A 137 -10.31 20.46 -5.08
N ASN A 138 -11.37 21.15 -4.68
CA ASN A 138 -12.28 20.70 -3.63
C ASN A 138 -13.67 21.30 -3.84
N GLY A 139 -14.67 20.45 -4.06
CA GLY A 139 -16.07 20.86 -4.15
C GLY A 139 -16.87 20.12 -5.21
N TRP A 140 -18.06 20.65 -5.51
CA TRP A 140 -18.96 20.13 -6.54
C TRP A 140 -18.64 20.74 -7.91
N ILE A 141 -18.65 19.91 -8.96
CA ILE A 141 -18.48 20.35 -10.34
C ILE A 141 -19.42 19.61 -11.28
N GLY A 142 -20.02 20.31 -12.23
CA GLY A 142 -20.85 19.71 -13.27
C GLY A 142 -20.04 18.81 -14.20
N ILE A 143 -20.48 17.56 -14.38
CA ILE A 143 -19.87 16.57 -15.26
C ILE A 143 -20.85 16.16 -16.36
N GLY A 144 -20.50 16.43 -17.62
CA GLY A 144 -21.32 16.08 -18.79
C GLY A 144 -21.60 17.26 -19.73
N LYS A 145 -22.11 16.96 -20.93
CA LYS A 145 -22.27 17.96 -22.01
C LYS A 145 -23.59 18.75 -21.93
N ASN A 146 -24.52 18.38 -21.07
CA ASN A 146 -25.87 18.95 -21.09
C ASN A 146 -25.98 20.16 -20.15
N LYS A 147 -25.53 21.33 -20.62
CA LYS A 147 -26.20 22.59 -20.25
C LYS A 147 -27.49 22.63 -21.07
N HIS A 148 -28.59 22.09 -20.54
CA HIS A 148 -29.89 22.30 -21.17
C HIS A 148 -30.18 23.82 -21.19
N GLU A 149 -30.73 24.33 -22.29
CA GLU A 149 -31.19 25.72 -22.51
C GLU A 149 -32.26 26.21 -21.50
N GLY A 150 -32.53 25.46 -20.42
CA GLY A 150 -33.52 25.76 -19.38
C GLY A 150 -32.96 25.78 -17.95
N GLY A 151 -31.66 26.04 -17.75
CA GLY A 151 -31.09 26.34 -16.44
C GLY A 151 -31.07 25.21 -15.39
N LYS A 152 -31.43 23.97 -15.77
CA LYS A 152 -31.34 22.81 -14.84
C LYS A 152 -29.88 22.33 -14.74
N PRO A 153 -29.34 22.12 -13.52
CA PRO A 153 -28.00 21.60 -13.35
C PRO A 153 -27.92 20.19 -13.96
N GLY A 154 -26.79 19.88 -14.61
CA GLY A 154 -26.47 18.53 -15.09
C GLY A 154 -26.09 17.60 -13.93
N ALA A 155 -25.51 16.44 -14.23
CA ALA A 155 -24.91 15.63 -13.17
C ALA A 155 -23.73 16.39 -12.54
N GLU A 156 -23.56 16.31 -11.23
CA GLU A 156 -22.48 16.95 -10.50
C GLU A 156 -21.65 15.90 -9.76
N LEU A 157 -20.33 16.08 -9.78
CA LEU A 157 -19.37 15.27 -9.07
C LEU A 157 -18.74 16.12 -7.97
N HIS A 158 -18.80 15.65 -6.73
CA HIS A 158 -17.96 16.13 -5.66
C HIS A 158 -16.67 15.32 -5.64
N LEU A 159 -15.56 16.01 -5.44
CA LEU A 159 -14.27 15.39 -5.21
C LEU A 159 -13.31 16.37 -4.53
N ARG A 160 -12.31 15.81 -3.87
CA ARG A 160 -11.14 16.51 -3.38
C ARG A 160 -9.91 15.90 -4.04
N VAL A 161 -9.07 16.75 -4.65
CA VAL A 161 -7.79 16.36 -5.23
C VAL A 161 -6.70 17.10 -4.48
N GLN A 162 -5.79 16.35 -3.87
CA GLN A 162 -4.74 16.88 -3.00
C GLN A 162 -3.39 16.26 -3.35
N LEU A 163 -2.35 17.08 -3.29
CA LEU A 163 -0.95 16.69 -3.31
C LEU A 163 -0.37 16.83 -1.91
N ASP A 164 0.34 15.81 -1.45
CA ASP A 164 1.06 15.81 -0.18
C ASP A 164 2.51 15.33 -0.37
N PRO A 165 3.49 15.91 0.32
CA PRO A 165 4.84 15.36 0.41
C PRO A 165 4.80 13.97 1.05
N ASP A 166 5.47 13.01 0.44
CA ASP A 166 5.52 11.62 0.91
C ASP A 166 6.97 11.10 1.00
N PRO A 167 7.89 11.80 1.70
CA PRO A 167 9.31 11.44 1.70
C PRO A 167 9.55 9.97 2.08
N ARG A 168 10.47 9.31 1.38
CA ARG A 168 10.76 7.87 1.56
C ARG A 168 12.23 7.60 1.72
N TYR A 169 12.57 6.65 2.58
CA TYR A 169 13.89 6.02 2.55
C TYR A 169 13.91 4.94 1.47
N VAL A 170 15.00 4.88 0.70
CA VAL A 170 15.21 3.90 -0.35
C VAL A 170 16.43 3.08 -0.02
N PHE A 171 16.24 1.77 0.08
CA PHE A 171 17.29 0.80 0.40
C PHE A 171 17.47 -0.19 -0.73
N GLN A 172 18.67 -0.77 -0.82
CA GLN A 172 18.98 -1.84 -1.75
C GLN A 172 19.81 -2.90 -1.02
N PHE A 173 19.51 -4.17 -1.27
CA PHE A 173 20.36 -5.27 -0.86
C PHE A 173 21.57 -5.36 -1.80
N GLU A 174 22.79 -5.39 -1.25
CA GLU A 174 24.01 -5.42 -2.07
C GLU A 174 24.32 -6.80 -2.63
N ASP A 175 24.03 -7.84 -1.85
CA ASP A 175 24.27 -9.22 -2.20
C ASP A 175 23.01 -9.90 -2.71
N VAL A 176 23.18 -10.96 -3.51
CA VAL A 176 22.09 -11.87 -3.86
C VAL A 176 21.69 -12.57 -2.57
N THR A 177 20.63 -12.09 -1.92
CA THR A 177 20.01 -12.56 -0.66
C THR A 177 20.66 -13.83 -0.09
N MET A 178 21.79 -13.66 0.61
CA MET A 178 22.44 -14.71 1.39
C MET A 178 21.86 -14.72 2.81
N LEU A 179 22.31 -15.62 3.69
CA LEU A 179 21.89 -15.70 5.10
C LEU A 179 22.22 -14.45 5.95
N SER A 180 22.87 -13.44 5.36
CA SER A 180 23.20 -12.17 6.00
C SER A 180 23.53 -11.05 4.98
N PRO A 181 22.55 -10.57 4.20
CA PRO A 181 22.82 -9.61 3.15
C PRO A 181 23.10 -8.22 3.74
N GLN A 182 24.06 -7.51 3.15
CA GLN A 182 24.27 -6.10 3.46
C GLN A 182 23.20 -5.23 2.80
N ILE A 183 22.67 -4.27 3.56
CA ILE A 183 21.67 -3.32 3.09
C ILE A 183 22.31 -1.94 3.04
N VAL A 184 22.25 -1.32 1.87
CA VAL A 184 22.67 0.05 1.64
C VAL A 184 21.47 0.97 1.48
N GLN A 185 21.55 2.16 2.06
CA GLN A 185 20.66 3.26 1.71
C GLN A 185 21.15 3.92 0.43
N LEU A 186 20.23 4.15 -0.52
CA LEU A 186 20.50 4.85 -1.77
C LEU A 186 20.25 6.35 -1.61
N ARG A 187 21.29 7.15 -1.83
CA ARG A 187 21.22 8.61 -1.87
C ARG A 187 21.75 9.10 -3.21
N GLY A 188 20.88 9.23 -4.21
CA GLY A 188 21.29 9.53 -5.58
C GLY A 188 22.25 8.45 -6.10
N SER A 189 23.49 8.82 -6.41
CA SER A 189 24.56 7.89 -6.81
C SER A 189 25.36 7.30 -5.63
N ILE A 190 25.13 7.77 -4.40
CA ILE A 190 25.88 7.36 -3.21
C ILE A 190 25.18 6.17 -2.55
N LYS A 191 25.96 5.15 -2.18
CA LYS A 191 25.52 4.00 -1.40
C LYS A 191 26.15 4.06 -0.01
N GLN A 192 25.33 3.99 1.04
CA GLN A 192 25.80 3.97 2.42
C GLN A 192 25.35 2.67 3.09
N PRO A 193 26.25 1.82 3.61
CA PRO A 193 25.86 0.63 4.36
C PRO A 193 25.22 1.06 5.68
N ILE A 194 24.02 0.57 5.96
CA ILE A 194 23.26 0.94 7.18
C ILE A 194 22.94 -0.28 8.05
N PHE A 195 22.68 -1.45 7.47
CA PHE A 195 22.23 -2.63 8.21
C PHE A 195 22.85 -3.93 7.70
N SER A 196 22.84 -4.93 8.58
CA SER A 196 23.00 -6.34 8.28
C SER A 196 21.83 -7.10 8.91
N CYS A 197 21.15 -7.95 8.15
CA CYS A 197 20.14 -8.86 8.71
C CYS A 197 20.80 -10.19 9.09
N GLU A 198 20.40 -10.79 10.21
CA GLU A 198 20.85 -12.12 10.62
C GLU A 198 19.68 -13.10 10.52
N PHE A 199 19.81 -14.12 9.68
CA PHE A 199 18.80 -15.15 9.51
C PHE A 199 19.10 -16.33 10.43
N SER A 200 18.30 -16.51 11.49
CA SER A 200 18.38 -17.70 12.35
C SER A 200 17.45 -18.79 11.83
N ARG A 201 18.02 -19.92 11.41
CA ARG A 201 17.26 -21.14 11.09
C ARG A 201 17.46 -22.16 12.21
N ASP A 202 16.57 -22.16 13.20
CA ASP A 202 16.54 -23.25 14.18
C ASP A 202 16.05 -24.51 13.48
N ARG A 203 16.99 -25.32 13.00
CA ARG A 203 16.72 -26.72 12.70
C ARG A 203 16.42 -27.35 14.06
N VAL A 204 15.17 -27.75 14.28
CA VAL A 204 14.79 -28.62 15.40
C VAL A 204 15.87 -29.69 15.53
N ALA A 205 16.65 -29.62 16.61
CA ALA A 205 17.65 -30.62 16.90
C ALA A 205 16.92 -31.96 16.87
N LYS A 206 17.41 -32.87 16.01
CA LYS A 206 16.91 -34.23 15.94
C LYS A 206 16.98 -34.79 17.36
N VAL A 207 15.83 -34.94 18.00
CA VAL A 207 15.74 -35.47 19.37
C VAL A 207 16.36 -36.85 19.36
N ASP A 208 17.57 -36.96 19.89
CA ASP A 208 18.18 -38.25 20.18
C ASP A 208 17.44 -38.81 21.41
N PRO A 209 16.83 -40.01 21.38
CA PRO A 209 15.93 -40.48 22.44
C PRO A 209 16.62 -40.85 23.77
N LEU A 210 17.88 -40.48 23.98
CA LEU A 210 18.66 -40.90 25.14
C LEU A 210 19.61 -39.78 25.62
N GLY A 211 19.08 -38.82 26.40
CA GLY A 211 19.86 -37.69 26.91
C GLY A 211 19.18 -36.97 28.06
N THR A 212 18.79 -37.71 29.09
CA THR A 212 18.02 -37.22 30.24
C THR A 212 18.86 -36.51 31.29
N TYR A 213 19.60 -35.42 31.00
CA TYR A 213 20.23 -34.63 32.08
C TYR A 213 20.42 -33.17 31.65
N TRP A 214 19.40 -32.35 31.89
CA TRP A 214 19.57 -30.90 31.87
C TRP A 214 20.38 -30.50 33.11
N THR A 215 21.66 -30.23 32.90
CA THR A 215 22.52 -29.54 33.87
C THR A 215 23.22 -28.43 33.11
N GLY A 216 23.00 -27.19 33.55
CA GLY A 216 23.70 -26.04 33.01
C GLY A 216 25.20 -26.23 33.10
N SER A 217 25.89 -25.92 32.01
CA SER A 217 27.30 -25.60 32.04
C SER A 217 27.57 -24.62 30.92
N ALA A 218 28.15 -23.50 31.33
CA ALA A 218 28.72 -22.50 30.46
C ALA A 218 29.61 -23.15 29.40
N ASP A 219 29.50 -22.70 28.16
CA ASP A 219 30.66 -22.72 27.28
C ASP A 219 30.85 -21.36 26.62
N SER A 220 32.01 -20.82 26.94
CA SER A 220 32.46 -19.45 26.77
C SER A 220 33.09 -19.28 25.39
N SER A 221 32.27 -19.13 24.35
CA SER A 221 32.80 -18.79 23.01
C SER A 221 32.01 -17.74 22.21
N ASP A 222 30.77 -17.40 22.58
CA ASP A 222 29.99 -16.40 21.84
C ASP A 222 30.23 -14.93 22.26
N ILE A 223 30.87 -14.69 23.41
CA ILE A 223 31.11 -13.33 23.94
C ILE A 223 32.27 -12.62 23.20
N GLU A 224 33.21 -13.36 22.59
CA GLU A 224 34.35 -12.74 21.88
C GLU A 224 33.97 -12.20 20.49
N THR A 225 32.96 -12.76 19.83
CA THR A 225 32.43 -12.25 18.56
C THR A 225 31.58 -10.99 18.74
N GLU A 226 30.98 -10.81 19.92
CA GLU A 226 30.11 -9.66 20.24
C GLU A 226 30.89 -8.34 20.42
N ARG A 227 32.21 -8.42 20.70
CA ARG A 227 33.04 -7.22 20.95
C ARG A 227 33.50 -6.48 19.70
N ARG A 228 33.30 -7.04 18.50
CA ARG A 228 33.71 -6.41 17.23
C ARG A 228 32.57 -6.15 16.25
N GLU A 229 31.33 -6.37 16.66
CA GLU A 229 30.18 -5.90 15.91
C GLU A 229 29.91 -4.43 16.28
N ARG A 230 30.04 -3.56 15.28
CA ARG A 230 29.70 -2.14 15.45
C ARG A 230 28.21 -2.06 15.76
N LYS A 231 27.84 -1.57 16.95
CA LYS A 231 26.50 -1.11 17.39
C LYS A 231 25.41 -1.24 16.29
N GLY A 232 25.02 -2.47 16.01
CA GLY A 232 24.12 -2.83 14.93
C GLY A 232 22.79 -3.25 15.54
N TRP A 233 21.70 -2.87 14.91
CA TRP A 233 20.37 -3.26 15.36
C TRP A 233 20.06 -4.67 14.88
N LYS A 234 19.53 -5.53 15.76
CA LYS A 234 19.28 -6.96 15.48
C LYS A 234 17.77 -7.22 15.39
N VAL A 235 17.32 -7.69 14.23
CA VAL A 235 15.97 -8.24 14.00
C VAL A 235 16.13 -9.71 13.64
N LYS A 236 15.28 -10.58 14.19
CA LYS A 236 15.31 -12.01 13.88
C LYS A 236 14.11 -12.38 13.02
N ILE A 237 14.38 -13.19 12.00
CA ILE A 237 13.36 -13.82 11.16
C ILE A 237 13.34 -15.30 11.53
N HIS A 238 12.26 -15.76 12.15
CA HIS A 238 12.04 -17.18 12.38
C HIS A 238 11.43 -17.81 11.14
N ASP A 239 12.24 -18.61 10.45
CA ASP A 239 11.80 -19.44 9.32
C ASP A 239 10.95 -20.61 9.81
N LEU A 240 9.62 -20.51 9.66
CA LEU A 240 8.68 -21.57 10.02
C LEU A 240 8.50 -22.59 8.89
N SER A 241 9.14 -22.39 7.72
CA SER A 241 8.98 -23.21 6.52
C SER A 241 9.46 -24.66 6.67
N GLY A 242 10.23 -24.96 7.72
CA GLY A 242 10.70 -26.31 8.06
C GLY A 242 9.72 -27.15 8.88
N SER A 243 8.60 -26.57 9.33
CA SER A 243 7.55 -27.31 10.05
C SER A 243 6.60 -28.01 9.07
N ALA A 244 6.22 -29.25 9.38
CA ALA A 244 5.39 -30.09 8.49
C ALA A 244 4.00 -29.50 8.17
N SER A 245 3.58 -28.42 8.86
CA SER A 245 2.26 -27.80 8.69
C SER A 245 2.23 -26.56 7.79
N ASN A 246 3.33 -25.80 7.60
CA ASN A 246 3.30 -24.49 6.93
C ASN A 246 4.59 -24.19 6.10
N PRO A 247 4.78 -24.78 4.89
CA PRO A 247 5.86 -24.37 4.00
C PRO A 247 5.66 -22.92 3.54
N GLY A 248 6.66 -22.06 3.74
CA GLY A 248 6.65 -20.65 3.30
C GLY A 248 6.03 -19.66 4.28
N ALA A 249 6.35 -19.77 5.57
CA ALA A 249 5.94 -18.78 6.57
C ALA A 249 7.14 -18.26 7.36
N TRP A 250 7.14 -16.95 7.64
CA TRP A 250 8.16 -16.26 8.42
C TRP A 250 7.50 -15.44 9.52
N LEU A 251 7.99 -15.60 10.74
CA LEU A 251 7.61 -14.75 11.87
C LEU A 251 8.74 -13.75 12.12
N ILE A 252 8.41 -12.47 12.02
CA ILE A 252 9.33 -11.37 12.29
C ILE A 252 9.16 -10.98 13.74
N VAL A 253 10.27 -11.03 14.49
CA VAL A 253 10.29 -10.70 15.91
C VAL A 253 11.24 -9.53 16.16
N ARG A 254 10.85 -8.68 17.11
CA ARG A 254 11.65 -7.55 17.58
C ARG A 254 12.08 -7.75 19.04
N PRO A 255 13.20 -7.17 19.48
CA PRO A 255 13.56 -7.17 20.90
C PRO A 255 12.46 -6.53 21.75
N ASP A 256 12.14 -7.12 22.89
CA ASP A 256 11.27 -6.51 23.90
C ASP A 256 12.02 -5.35 24.57
N ILE A 257 11.46 -4.14 24.48
CA ILE A 257 12.03 -2.94 25.09
C ILE A 257 12.08 -3.08 26.63
N CYS A 258 11.12 -3.80 27.22
CA CYS A 258 11.03 -4.01 28.66
C CYS A 258 11.92 -5.16 29.16
N ARG A 259 12.28 -6.10 28.28
CA ARG A 259 13.03 -7.32 28.61
C ARG A 259 14.08 -7.59 27.52
N PRO A 260 15.32 -7.13 27.68
CA PRO A 260 16.35 -7.22 26.64
C PRO A 260 16.65 -8.63 26.10
N GLU A 261 16.33 -9.68 26.85
CA GLU A 261 16.49 -11.09 26.46
C GLU A 261 15.23 -11.70 25.83
N SER A 262 14.11 -10.96 25.81
CA SER A 262 12.83 -11.39 25.28
C SER A 262 12.61 -10.86 23.86
N TRP A 263 11.86 -11.61 23.07
CA TRP A 263 11.53 -11.31 21.68
C TRP A 263 10.01 -11.29 21.52
N LEU A 264 9.48 -10.22 20.93
CA LEU A 264 8.06 -10.03 20.70
C LEU A 264 7.72 -10.22 19.23
N PRO A 265 6.62 -10.93 18.91
CA PRO A 265 6.14 -11.06 17.55
C PRO A 265 5.67 -9.70 17.03
N TRP A 266 6.09 -9.34 15.82
CA TRP A 266 5.67 -8.10 15.16
C TRP A 266 4.77 -8.37 13.97
N GLY A 267 5.12 -9.36 13.15
CA GLY A 267 4.35 -9.66 11.94
C GLY A 267 4.63 -11.05 11.40
N LYS A 268 3.65 -11.58 10.68
CA LYS A 268 3.69 -12.89 10.05
C LYS A 268 3.55 -12.73 8.54
N LEU A 269 4.56 -13.17 7.79
CA LEU A 269 4.51 -13.26 6.33
C LEU A 269 4.30 -14.72 5.94
N GLU A 270 3.31 -14.96 5.08
CA GLU A 270 3.05 -16.25 4.45
C GLU A 270 3.20 -16.11 2.94
N ALA A 271 3.84 -17.08 2.30
CA ALA A 271 3.96 -17.15 0.86
C ALA A 271 3.69 -18.56 0.35
N TRP A 272 2.83 -18.68 -0.65
CA TRP A 272 2.54 -19.95 -1.32
C TRP A 272 2.47 -19.75 -2.83
N ARG A 273 2.82 -20.81 -3.58
CA ARG A 273 2.77 -20.81 -5.05
C ARG A 273 1.41 -21.32 -5.51
N GLU A 274 0.70 -20.49 -6.27
CA GLU A 274 -0.53 -20.86 -6.95
C GLU A 274 -0.21 -21.27 -8.39
N ARG A 275 -0.30 -22.57 -8.64
CA ARG A 275 -0.08 -23.15 -9.97
C ARG A 275 -1.41 -23.20 -10.71
N GLY A 276 -1.53 -22.41 -11.77
CA GLY A 276 -2.70 -22.39 -12.67
C GLY A 276 -2.29 -22.05 -14.10
N ILE A 277 -3.18 -21.41 -14.86
CA ILE A 277 -2.86 -20.90 -16.22
C ILE A 277 -1.67 -19.91 -16.17
N ARG A 278 -1.54 -19.19 -15.05
CA ARG A 278 -0.40 -18.33 -14.74
C ARG A 278 0.17 -18.74 -13.41
N ASP A 279 1.47 -18.97 -13.40
CA ASP A 279 2.19 -19.34 -12.19
C ASP A 279 2.52 -18.10 -11.36
N SER A 280 2.03 -18.07 -10.13
CA SER A 280 2.09 -16.91 -9.25
C SER A 280 2.47 -17.31 -7.83
N ILE A 281 3.10 -16.40 -7.11
CA ILE A 281 3.40 -16.50 -5.68
C ILE A 281 2.46 -15.52 -4.99
N CYS A 282 1.59 -16.01 -4.13
CA CYS A 282 0.81 -15.16 -3.25
C CYS A 282 1.63 -14.88 -2.00
N CYS A 283 1.75 -13.61 -1.62
CA CYS A 283 2.36 -13.17 -0.37
C CYS A 283 1.29 -12.50 0.49
N ARG A 284 1.13 -12.95 1.72
CA ARG A 284 0.16 -12.44 2.69
C ARG A 284 0.87 -12.04 3.97
N PHE A 285 0.72 -10.78 4.37
CA PHE A 285 1.34 -10.23 5.57
C PHE A 285 0.29 -9.80 6.59
N HIS A 286 0.42 -10.30 7.81
CA HIS A 286 -0.35 -9.88 8.98
C HIS A 286 0.54 -9.14 9.97
N LEU A 287 0.04 -8.02 10.48
CA LEU A 287 0.62 -7.34 11.64
C LEU A 287 -0.01 -7.92 12.91
N LEU A 288 0.82 -8.20 13.90
CA LEU A 288 0.41 -8.79 15.16
C LEU A 288 0.28 -7.68 16.21
N SER A 289 -0.89 -7.57 16.84
CA SER A 289 -1.12 -6.61 17.91
C SER A 289 -0.56 -7.12 19.25
N GLU A 290 0.07 -6.23 20.02
CA GLU A 290 0.51 -6.51 21.39
C GLU A 290 -0.65 -6.50 22.41
N ALA A 291 -1.86 -6.12 21.98
CA ALA A 291 -3.04 -6.13 22.85
C ALA A 291 -3.38 -7.57 23.30
N GLN A 292 -3.89 -7.70 24.52
CA GLN A 292 -4.22 -8.97 25.19
C GLN A 292 -5.10 -9.96 24.39
N ASP A 293 -5.74 -9.51 23.30
CA ASP A 293 -6.63 -10.32 22.47
C ASP A 293 -5.94 -10.97 21.25
N GLY A 294 -4.63 -10.75 21.05
CA GLY A 294 -3.86 -11.40 19.97
C GLY A 294 -4.37 -11.11 18.56
N ALA A 295 -5.03 -9.97 18.36
CA ALA A 295 -5.67 -9.63 17.10
C ALA A 295 -4.63 -9.50 15.97
N GLU A 296 -4.80 -10.30 14.91
CA GLU A 296 -4.02 -10.22 13.68
C GLU A 296 -4.74 -9.30 12.69
N VAL A 297 -4.02 -8.30 12.18
CA VAL A 297 -4.52 -7.40 11.14
C VAL A 297 -3.85 -7.77 9.82
N LEU A 298 -4.62 -8.30 8.88
CA LEU A 298 -4.14 -8.46 7.50
C LEU A 298 -3.72 -7.08 7.01
N MET A 299 -2.47 -6.92 6.57
CA MET A 299 -1.88 -5.65 6.10
C MET A 299 -1.64 -5.64 4.59
N SER A 300 -1.39 -6.80 3.98
CA SER A 300 -1.22 -6.92 2.53
C SER A 300 -1.44 -8.35 2.07
N GLU A 301 -2.06 -8.51 0.90
CA GLU A 301 -2.17 -9.77 0.17
C GLU A 301 -1.99 -9.48 -1.32
N ILE A 302 -0.91 -10.00 -1.92
CA ILE A 302 -0.50 -9.67 -3.29
C ILE A 302 -0.10 -10.93 -4.04
N LEU A 303 -0.53 -11.03 -5.29
CA LEU A 303 -0.04 -12.04 -6.23
C LEU A 303 1.09 -11.49 -7.09
N ILE A 304 2.24 -12.16 -7.03
CA ILE A 304 3.45 -11.85 -7.78
C ILE A 304 3.65 -12.93 -8.85
N SER A 305 4.02 -12.55 -10.08
CA SER A 305 4.30 -13.54 -11.13
C SER A 305 5.59 -14.29 -10.81
N ALA A 306 5.55 -15.63 -10.82
CA ALA A 306 6.76 -16.44 -10.58
C ALA A 306 7.84 -16.18 -11.65
N GLU A 307 7.45 -16.01 -12.92
CA GLU A 307 8.37 -15.80 -14.05
C GLU A 307 8.88 -14.35 -14.18
N LYS A 308 7.99 -13.39 -13.92
CA LYS A 308 8.28 -11.96 -14.15
C LYS A 308 8.73 -11.24 -12.89
N GLY A 309 8.45 -11.79 -11.72
CA GLY A 309 8.56 -11.08 -10.45
C GLY A 309 7.42 -10.06 -10.31
N GLY A 310 7.64 -9.08 -9.43
CA GLY A 310 6.64 -8.09 -9.10
C GLY A 310 7.06 -7.23 -7.92
N GLU A 311 6.07 -6.57 -7.33
CA GLU A 311 6.28 -5.69 -6.18
C GLU A 311 5.35 -6.13 -5.06
N PHE A 312 5.94 -6.49 -3.93
CA PHE A 312 5.22 -6.54 -2.67
C PHE A 312 5.10 -5.11 -2.14
N PHE A 313 3.93 -4.71 -1.68
CA PHE A 313 3.74 -3.38 -1.10
C PHE A 313 2.70 -3.42 0.02
N ILE A 314 2.77 -2.45 0.92
CA ILE A 314 1.79 -2.23 1.99
C ILE A 314 1.27 -0.80 1.82
N ASP A 315 -0.05 -0.65 1.71
CA ASP A 315 -0.73 0.64 1.58
C ASP A 315 -2.05 0.60 2.36
N THR A 316 -2.13 1.36 3.44
CA THR A 316 -3.28 1.33 4.35
C THR A 316 -4.54 1.97 3.76
N ASP A 317 -4.42 2.81 2.71
CA ASP A 317 -5.59 3.32 1.98
C ASP A 317 -6.34 2.22 1.25
N ARG A 318 -5.61 1.21 0.76
CA ARG A 318 -6.20 0.12 -0.03
C ARG A 318 -6.96 -0.87 0.84
N GLN A 319 -6.53 -1.02 2.09
CA GLN A 319 -7.17 -1.92 3.04
C GLN A 319 -8.56 -1.46 3.46
N MET A 320 -8.74 -0.15 3.64
CA MET A 320 -10.06 0.44 3.89
C MET A 320 -11.07 0.15 2.75
N ARG A 321 -10.62 -0.30 1.57
CA ARG A 321 -11.49 -0.66 0.44
C ARG A 321 -11.94 -2.12 0.44
N GLN A 322 -11.32 -2.99 1.25
CA GLN A 322 -11.52 -4.45 1.16
C GLN A 322 -12.02 -5.10 2.46
N GLY A 323 -12.16 -4.36 3.56
CA GLY A 323 -12.66 -4.89 4.84
C GLY A 323 -13.95 -4.21 5.35
N PRO A 324 -14.75 -4.88 6.20
CA PRO A 324 -15.82 -4.22 6.94
C PRO A 324 -15.19 -3.16 7.87
N THR A 325 -15.72 -1.94 7.83
CA THR A 325 -15.30 -0.82 8.68
C THR A 325 -15.34 -1.21 10.16
N PRO A 326 -14.23 -1.12 10.94
CA PRO A 326 -14.32 -1.25 12.38
C PRO A 326 -15.12 -0.07 12.94
N ILE A 327 -16.16 -0.39 13.70
CA ILE A 327 -17.05 0.54 14.37
C ILE A 327 -16.20 1.39 15.35
N PRO A 328 -16.29 2.74 15.32
CA PRO A 328 -15.56 3.56 16.26
C PRO A 328 -16.23 3.49 17.64
N SER A 329 -15.62 2.79 18.59
CA SER A 329 -16.00 2.86 20.01
C SER A 329 -15.29 4.05 20.69
N PRO A 330 -15.96 4.77 21.61
CA PRO A 330 -15.47 6.04 22.13
C PRO A 330 -14.42 5.85 23.23
N GLN A 331 -13.38 6.70 23.17
CA GLN A 331 -12.51 7.14 24.27
C GLN A 331 -12.19 6.11 25.38
N SER A 332 -11.01 5.49 25.28
CA SER A 332 -10.27 5.03 26.46
C SER A 332 -8.77 5.19 26.23
N SER A 333 -8.14 5.94 27.13
CA SER A 333 -6.70 6.21 27.16
C SER A 333 -5.91 4.93 27.43
N GLY A 334 -4.87 4.69 26.63
CA GLY A 334 -3.91 3.62 26.85
C GLY A 334 -3.20 3.24 25.56
N ASP A 335 -2.08 3.92 25.30
CA ASP A 335 -0.92 3.45 24.53
C ASP A 335 -1.14 2.88 23.12
N PHE A 336 -1.35 3.81 22.17
CA PHE A 336 -1.02 3.67 20.75
C PHE A 336 0.08 4.69 20.39
N SER A 337 1.23 4.61 21.04
CA SER A 337 2.42 5.38 20.69
C SER A 337 3.15 4.57 19.60
N ALA A 338 3.09 4.85 18.28
CA ALA A 338 3.41 6.10 17.62
C ALA A 338 2.79 6.23 16.20
N LEU A 339 1.58 5.71 15.96
CA LEU A 339 0.84 6.03 14.73
C LEU A 339 -0.23 7.07 15.08
N SER A 340 0.13 8.34 14.91
CA SER A 340 -0.85 9.44 14.93
C SER A 340 -1.99 9.15 13.93
N PRO A 341 -3.22 9.69 14.12
CA PRO A 341 -4.35 9.53 13.21
C PRO A 341 -4.17 10.38 11.94
N ILE A 342 -3.00 10.25 11.31
CA ILE A 342 -2.63 10.89 10.06
C ILE A 342 -3.06 9.91 8.97
N ALA A 343 -3.89 10.40 8.05
CA ALA A 343 -4.48 9.70 6.92
C ALA A 343 -3.63 8.52 6.41
N GLY A 344 -4.25 7.35 6.24
CA GLY A 344 -3.64 6.13 5.70
C GLY A 344 -2.89 6.37 4.39
N GLY A 345 -2.14 5.40 3.88
CA GLY A 345 -1.34 5.52 2.65
C GLY A 345 -0.18 4.53 2.58
N PHE A 346 0.76 4.81 1.69
CA PHE A 346 1.95 3.97 1.45
C PHE A 346 2.75 3.72 2.73
N VAL A 347 3.11 2.47 2.99
CA VAL A 347 3.98 2.09 4.09
C VAL A 347 5.33 1.67 3.53
N MET A 348 5.35 0.61 2.72
CA MET A 348 6.57 0.10 2.10
C MET A 348 6.28 -0.56 0.75
N SER A 349 7.33 -0.71 -0.06
CA SER A 349 7.35 -1.67 -1.16
C SER A 349 8.71 -2.34 -1.30
N CYS A 350 8.70 -3.57 -1.81
CA CYS A 350 9.87 -4.36 -2.13
C CYS A 350 9.69 -4.98 -3.52
N ARG A 351 10.59 -4.65 -4.45
CA ARG A 351 10.54 -5.17 -5.81
C ARG A 351 11.44 -6.39 -5.97
N VAL A 352 10.85 -7.49 -6.41
CA VAL A 352 11.52 -8.78 -6.60
C VAL A 352 11.50 -9.19 -8.08
N GLN A 353 12.56 -9.86 -8.53
CA GLN A 353 12.63 -10.42 -9.88
C GLN A 353 12.04 -11.83 -9.91
N GLY A 354 11.66 -12.28 -11.10
CA GLY A 354 11.17 -13.65 -11.29
C GLY A 354 12.24 -14.72 -11.07
N GLU A 355 11.77 -15.95 -10.90
CA GLU A 355 12.57 -17.15 -10.69
C GLU A 355 13.70 -17.28 -11.73
N GLY A 356 14.89 -17.67 -11.26
CA GLY A 356 16.10 -17.81 -12.10
C GLY A 356 16.82 -16.51 -12.43
N LYS A 357 16.32 -15.34 -11.99
CA LYS A 357 17.01 -14.05 -12.14
C LYS A 357 17.66 -13.63 -10.83
N SER A 358 18.93 -13.24 -10.89
CA SER A 358 19.59 -12.58 -9.76
C SER A 358 18.89 -11.26 -9.46
N SER A 359 18.60 -11.00 -8.19
CA SER A 359 17.96 -9.76 -7.76
C SER A 359 18.74 -9.10 -6.64
N LYS A 360 18.73 -7.77 -6.68
CA LYS A 360 19.15 -6.87 -5.60
C LYS A 360 17.92 -6.04 -5.23
N PRO A 361 17.01 -6.57 -4.39
CA PRO A 361 15.71 -5.97 -4.17
C PRO A 361 15.86 -4.49 -3.77
N LEU A 362 15.01 -3.66 -4.38
CA LEU A 362 14.89 -2.26 -4.03
C LEU A 362 13.72 -2.14 -3.07
N VAL A 363 13.96 -1.52 -1.93
CA VAL A 363 12.95 -1.31 -0.88
C VAL A 363 12.70 0.17 -0.72
N GLN A 364 11.43 0.57 -0.78
CA GLN A 364 10.99 1.92 -0.45
C GLN A 364 10.21 1.87 0.86
N LEU A 365 10.49 2.80 1.77
CA LEU A 365 9.84 2.87 3.09
C LEU A 365 9.45 4.32 3.40
N ALA A 366 8.17 4.56 3.68
CA ALA A 366 7.67 5.91 3.97
C ALA A 366 8.29 6.44 5.28
N MET A 367 8.85 7.64 5.24
CA MET A 367 9.55 8.26 6.37
C MET A 367 8.65 8.40 7.61
N ARG A 368 7.34 8.63 7.43
CA ARG A 368 6.36 8.75 8.53
C ARG A 368 6.25 7.50 9.41
N HIS A 369 6.66 6.33 8.92
CA HIS A 369 6.62 5.07 9.65
C HIS A 369 7.97 4.71 10.29
N VAL A 370 8.93 5.64 10.28
CA VAL A 370 10.30 5.42 10.75
C VAL A 370 10.69 6.55 11.68
N THR A 371 10.62 6.29 12.98
CA THR A 371 11.04 7.24 14.03
C THR A 371 12.48 6.99 14.46
N CYS A 372 12.92 5.74 14.40
CA CYS A 372 14.27 5.30 14.71
C CYS A 372 14.81 4.31 13.67
N VAL A 373 16.03 3.83 13.90
CA VAL A 373 16.70 2.90 13.00
C VAL A 373 16.11 1.49 13.11
N GLU A 374 15.59 1.16 14.29
CA GLU A 374 14.88 -0.09 14.61
C GLU A 374 13.60 -0.24 13.80
N ASP A 375 12.82 0.84 13.66
CA ASP A 375 11.62 0.86 12.81
C ASP A 375 11.98 0.53 11.36
N ALA A 376 13.08 1.09 10.83
CA ALA A 376 13.51 0.74 9.48
C ALA A 376 13.97 -0.72 9.40
N ALA A 377 14.72 -1.20 10.39
CA ALA A 377 15.23 -2.56 10.43
C ALA A 377 14.11 -3.62 10.37
N ILE A 378 12.97 -3.38 11.00
CA ILE A 378 11.86 -4.35 11.02
C ILE A 378 11.19 -4.49 9.64
N PHE A 379 11.03 -3.39 8.91
CA PHE A 379 10.54 -3.42 7.53
C PHE A 379 11.58 -4.01 6.57
N MET A 380 12.87 -3.79 6.83
CA MET A 380 13.93 -4.46 6.07
C MET A 380 13.95 -5.96 6.31
N ALA A 381 13.67 -6.42 7.53
CA ALA A 381 13.49 -7.84 7.82
C ALA A 381 12.28 -8.42 7.06
N LEU A 382 11.17 -7.68 6.99
CA LEU A 382 10.02 -8.08 6.17
C LEU A 382 10.35 -8.13 4.67
N ALA A 383 11.17 -7.22 4.16
CA ALA A 383 11.59 -7.25 2.76
C ALA A 383 12.59 -8.37 2.46
N ALA A 384 13.29 -8.87 3.48
CA ALA A 384 14.28 -9.92 3.38
C ALA A 384 13.67 -11.33 3.52
N ALA A 385 12.58 -11.44 4.29
CA ALA A 385 11.68 -12.60 4.28
C ALA A 385 10.93 -12.68 2.95
#